data_AF-W4LN59-F1
#
_entry.id   AF-W4LN59-F1
#
_cell.length_a   1.000
_cell.length_b   1.000
_cell.length_c   1.000
_cell.angle_alpha   90.00
_cell.angle_beta   90.00
_cell.angle_gamma   90.00
#
_symmetry.space_group_name_H-M   'P 1'
#
loop_
_entity.id
_entity.type
_entity.pdbx_description
1 polymer ?
#
loop_
_entity_poly.entity_id
_entity_poly.type
_entity_poly.pdbx_seq_one_letter_code
_entity_poly.pdbx_strand_id
1 'polypeptide(L)'
;MKRLRQPLTYRGMVASDDLVHAAQDSPEKVIAPSCVEVPGGWFVAQYAPTVVGTSIAYDPPNNCDGNFMSSKFQPNNNCYNYACNIATNSYAQPGRKHGLILGFPPTGPRTVEGAQKDGLIYLGGADMPLSQVTPPSSDGHLAALFISPPSPYTLWLGDYHWVRSDDRYTFQSWSQKDGGDQVTNFDFAGHPITNPAVANWTVNLGWLFDFPGDLVVNYDFYAWMWIPENGVHII
;
A
#
# COMPACT_ATOMS: atom_id res chain seq x y z
N MET A 1 -33.61 -15.42 -13.01
CA MET A 1 -32.79 -14.69 -12.02
C MET A 1 -31.50 -14.23 -12.68
N LYS A 2 -31.36 -12.93 -12.97
CA LYS A 2 -30.07 -12.37 -13.40
C LYS A 2 -29.17 -12.34 -12.18
N ARG A 3 -28.08 -13.13 -12.18
CA ARG A 3 -27.00 -12.95 -11.20
C ARG A 3 -26.46 -11.54 -11.41
N LEU A 4 -26.70 -10.66 -10.45
CA LEU A 4 -25.93 -9.42 -10.31
C LEU A 4 -24.47 -9.88 -10.18
N ARG A 5 -23.66 -9.63 -11.22
CA ARG A 5 -22.20 -9.71 -11.07
C ARG A 5 -21.87 -8.71 -9.97
N GLN A 6 -21.37 -9.20 -8.84
CA GLN A 6 -20.72 -8.32 -7.87
C GLN A 6 -19.69 -7.50 -8.66
N PRO A 7 -19.64 -6.17 -8.50
CA PRO A 7 -18.54 -5.40 -9.05
C PRO A 7 -17.28 -6.02 -8.49
N LEU A 8 -16.40 -6.49 -9.37
CA LEU A 8 -15.08 -6.98 -8.99
C LEU A 8 -14.41 -5.85 -8.21
N THR A 9 -14.33 -6.01 -6.90
CA THR A 9 -13.49 -5.16 -6.05
C THR A 9 -12.09 -5.16 -6.67
N TYR A 10 -11.57 -3.98 -6.98
CA TYR A 10 -10.30 -3.78 -7.66
C TYR A 10 -9.14 -4.46 -6.92
N ARG A 11 -8.85 -5.74 -7.25
CA ARG A 11 -7.68 -6.48 -6.77
C ARG A 11 -6.42 -6.18 -7.59
N GLY A 12 -6.45 -5.15 -8.43
CA GLY A 12 -5.36 -4.76 -9.32
C GLY A 12 -4.92 -5.85 -10.31
N MET A 13 -5.73 -6.89 -10.52
CA MET A 13 -5.50 -7.96 -11.49
C MET A 13 -6.69 -8.00 -12.44
N VAL A 14 -6.42 -8.06 -13.74
CA VAL A 14 -7.44 -8.17 -14.79
C VAL A 14 -7.40 -9.60 -15.33
N ALA A 15 -8.56 -10.26 -15.42
CA ALA A 15 -8.64 -11.59 -16.03
C ALA A 15 -8.40 -11.48 -17.54
N SER A 16 -7.72 -12.47 -18.13
CA SER A 16 -7.34 -12.45 -19.55
C SER A 16 -8.52 -12.37 -20.52
N ASP A 17 -9.73 -12.73 -20.08
CA ASP A 17 -10.98 -12.72 -20.85
C ASP A 17 -11.92 -11.57 -20.47
N ASP A 18 -11.49 -10.61 -19.64
CA ASP A 18 -12.31 -9.46 -19.26
C ASP A 18 -12.37 -8.42 -20.38
N LEU A 19 -13.43 -8.54 -21.20
CA LEU A 19 -13.72 -7.63 -22.32
C LEU A 19 -13.93 -6.17 -21.90
N VAL A 20 -14.19 -5.87 -20.62
CA VAL A 20 -14.42 -4.50 -20.13
C VAL A 20 -13.10 -3.77 -19.86
N HIS A 21 -12.04 -4.52 -19.54
CA HIS A 21 -10.72 -4.00 -19.20
C HIS A 21 -9.61 -4.40 -20.20
N ALA A 22 -9.98 -5.06 -21.31
CA ALA A 22 -9.05 -5.38 -22.39
C ALA A 22 -8.47 -4.09 -22.99
N ALA A 23 -7.13 -3.97 -22.96
CA ALA A 23 -6.44 -2.87 -23.61
C ALA A 23 -6.71 -2.91 -25.13
N GLN A 24 -7.12 -1.78 -25.71
CA GLN A 24 -7.25 -1.67 -27.16
C GLN A 24 -5.86 -1.48 -27.77
N ASP A 25 -5.44 -2.42 -28.62
CA ASP A 25 -4.25 -2.31 -29.48
C ASP A 25 -4.50 -1.26 -30.57
N SER A 26 -4.46 0.03 -30.21
CA SER A 26 -4.36 1.12 -31.17
C SER A 26 -3.01 1.81 -31.00
N PRO A 27 -2.08 1.68 -31.96
CA PRO A 27 -0.69 2.13 -31.82
C PRO A 27 -0.53 3.66 -31.72
N GLU A 28 -1.59 4.44 -31.93
CA GLU A 28 -1.49 5.91 -31.95
C GLU A 28 -1.94 6.59 -30.65
N LYS A 29 -2.62 5.90 -29.74
CA LYS A 29 -3.02 6.42 -28.43
C LYS A 29 -3.07 5.28 -27.42
N VAL A 30 -2.04 5.17 -26.58
CA VAL A 30 -2.09 4.30 -25.40
C VAL A 30 -3.12 4.90 -24.44
N ILE A 31 -4.35 4.41 -24.52
CA ILE A 31 -5.40 4.73 -23.56
C ILE A 31 -5.15 3.84 -22.34
N ALA A 32 -4.92 4.45 -21.18
CA ALA A 32 -4.77 3.72 -19.93
C ALA A 32 -6.02 2.86 -19.62
N PRO A 33 -5.85 1.72 -18.95
CA PRO A 33 -4.59 1.18 -18.45
C PRO A 33 -3.76 0.44 -19.51
N SER A 34 -2.43 0.50 -19.39
CA SER A 34 -1.54 -0.50 -20.00
C SER A 34 -1.54 -1.78 -19.15
N CYS A 35 -1.30 -2.93 -19.78
CA CYS A 35 -1.12 -4.19 -19.07
C CYS A 35 0.38 -4.47 -18.90
N VAL A 36 0.82 -4.67 -17.65
CA VAL A 36 2.18 -5.09 -17.33
C VAL A 36 2.16 -6.56 -16.95
N GLU A 37 2.89 -7.38 -17.70
CA GLU A 37 3.06 -8.80 -17.38
C GLU A 37 4.03 -8.96 -16.20
N VAL A 38 3.64 -9.79 -15.23
CA VAL A 38 4.46 -10.16 -14.07
C VAL A 38 4.71 -11.69 -14.09
N PRO A 39 5.76 -12.19 -13.40
CA PRO A 39 6.06 -13.61 -13.39
C PRO A 39 4.83 -14.48 -13.04
N GLY A 40 4.64 -15.56 -13.79
CA GLY A 40 3.45 -16.41 -13.70
C GLY A 40 2.35 -16.10 -14.72
N GLY A 41 2.58 -15.16 -15.65
CA GLY A 41 1.66 -14.84 -16.75
C GLY A 41 0.46 -14.00 -16.30
N TRP A 42 0.59 -13.32 -15.16
CA TRP A 42 -0.44 -12.43 -14.65
C TRP A 42 -0.27 -11.03 -15.23
N PHE A 43 -1.39 -10.33 -15.43
CA PHE A 43 -1.39 -8.97 -15.94
C PHE A 43 -1.87 -7.99 -14.87
N VAL A 44 -1.09 -6.92 -14.71
CA VAL A 44 -1.40 -5.82 -13.80
C VAL A 44 -1.73 -4.58 -14.62
N ALA A 45 -2.88 -3.98 -14.33
CA ALA A 45 -3.29 -2.72 -14.94
C ALA A 45 -2.43 -1.57 -14.38
N GLN A 46 -1.79 -0.81 -15.27
CA GLN A 46 -1.03 0.40 -14.95
C GLN A 46 -1.63 1.62 -15.66
N TYR A 47 -1.99 2.64 -14.89
CA TYR A 47 -2.76 3.79 -15.38
C TYR A 47 -1.90 4.99 -15.80
N ALA A 48 -0.60 4.95 -15.48
CA ALA A 48 0.43 5.89 -15.92
C ALA A 48 1.83 5.32 -15.64
N PRO A 49 2.91 5.85 -16.25
CA PRO A 49 4.28 5.45 -15.94
C PRO A 49 4.58 5.54 -14.44
N THR A 50 5.46 4.66 -13.95
CA THR A 50 5.93 4.71 -12.57
C THR A 50 6.77 5.96 -12.32
N VAL A 51 6.50 6.65 -11.21
CA VAL A 51 7.30 7.78 -10.73
C VAL A 51 7.94 7.40 -9.40
N VAL A 52 9.27 7.46 -9.34
CA VAL A 52 10.06 7.20 -8.12
C VAL A 52 10.35 8.53 -7.45
N GLY A 53 10.01 8.65 -6.17
CA GLY A 53 10.23 9.87 -5.39
C GLY A 53 11.67 10.02 -4.94
N THR A 54 12.14 11.26 -4.87
CA THR A 54 13.51 11.64 -4.46
C THR A 54 13.57 12.26 -3.06
N SER A 55 12.42 12.64 -2.51
CA SER A 55 12.30 13.22 -1.17
C SER A 55 11.37 12.37 -0.33
N ILE A 56 11.76 12.15 0.91
CA ILE A 56 10.94 11.50 1.93
C ILE A 56 10.24 12.54 2.83
N ALA A 57 10.55 13.83 2.69
CA ALA A 57 9.87 14.85 3.49
C ALA A 57 8.36 14.79 3.25
N TYR A 58 7.59 15.13 4.29
CA TYR A 58 6.14 15.26 4.19
C TYR A 58 5.78 16.43 3.27
N ASP A 59 5.70 16.14 1.98
CA ASP A 59 5.31 17.06 0.92
C ASP A 59 4.41 16.34 -0.10
N PRO A 60 3.19 15.92 0.30
CA PRO A 60 2.30 15.18 -0.56
C PRO A 60 2.02 15.82 -1.93
N PRO A 61 1.90 17.17 -2.06
CA PRO A 61 1.69 17.80 -3.35
C PRO A 61 2.81 17.58 -4.37
N ASN A 62 4.07 17.43 -3.92
CA ASN A 62 5.22 17.29 -4.83
C ASN A 62 5.84 15.89 -4.83
N ASN A 63 5.62 15.07 -3.80
CA ASN A 63 6.10 13.69 -3.74
C ASN A 63 5.59 12.89 -4.96
N CYS A 64 6.51 12.27 -5.70
CA CYS A 64 6.22 11.52 -6.94
C CYS A 64 5.39 12.33 -7.95
N ASP A 65 5.78 13.58 -8.20
CA ASP A 65 5.11 14.52 -9.11
C ASP A 65 3.63 14.76 -8.76
N GLY A 66 3.29 14.64 -7.47
CA GLY A 66 1.92 14.81 -6.97
C GLY A 66 0.99 13.63 -7.27
N ASN A 67 1.50 12.49 -7.75
CA ASN A 67 0.67 11.34 -8.10
C ASN A 67 -0.09 10.73 -6.90
N PHE A 68 0.37 10.97 -5.68
CA PHE A 68 -0.34 10.55 -4.47
C PHE A 68 -1.57 11.42 -4.15
N MET A 69 -1.63 12.65 -4.67
CA MET A 69 -2.69 13.64 -4.39
C MET A 69 -3.56 13.95 -5.62
N SER A 70 -3.11 13.57 -6.81
CA SER A 70 -3.86 13.74 -8.06
C SER A 70 -5.09 12.86 -8.10
N SER A 71 -6.28 13.41 -8.31
CA SER A 71 -7.53 12.65 -8.42
C SER A 71 -7.49 11.56 -9.51
N LYS A 72 -6.65 11.73 -10.54
CA LYS A 72 -6.47 10.75 -11.61
C LYS A 72 -5.64 9.53 -11.18
N PHE A 73 -4.68 9.72 -10.28
CA PHE A 73 -3.65 8.72 -9.98
C PHE A 73 -3.72 8.21 -8.54
N GLN A 74 -4.22 9.03 -7.62
CA GLN A 74 -4.41 8.72 -6.20
C GLN A 74 -5.16 7.41 -5.94
N PRO A 75 -6.22 7.02 -6.70
CA PRO A 75 -6.89 5.73 -6.48
C PRO A 75 -6.02 4.52 -6.81
N ASN A 76 -4.97 4.70 -7.61
CA ASN A 76 -4.08 3.65 -8.11
C ASN A 76 -2.70 3.65 -7.43
N ASN A 77 -2.52 4.45 -6.39
CA ASN A 77 -1.31 4.44 -5.57
C ASN A 77 -1.79 4.28 -4.14
N ASN A 78 -1.51 3.16 -3.48
CA ASN A 78 -2.03 2.85 -2.14
C ASN A 78 -1.01 3.16 -1.02
N CYS A 79 -1.27 2.68 0.20
CA CYS A 79 -0.37 2.78 1.34
C CYS A 79 1.05 2.24 1.05
N TYR A 80 1.15 1.13 0.32
CA TYR A 80 2.43 0.51 0.00
C TYR A 80 3.23 1.32 -1.03
N ASN A 81 2.55 1.85 -2.07
CA ASN A 81 3.15 2.80 -3.00
C ASN A 81 3.71 4.03 -2.28
N TYR A 82 2.90 4.61 -1.39
CA TYR A 82 3.27 5.78 -0.63
C TYR A 82 4.47 5.51 0.28
N ALA A 83 4.42 4.41 1.05
CA ALA A 83 5.49 4.01 1.94
C ALA A 83 6.79 3.78 1.18
N CYS A 84 6.76 3.10 0.02
CA CYS A 84 7.93 2.91 -0.83
C CYS A 84 8.44 4.20 -1.50
N ASN A 85 7.67 5.30 -1.44
CA ASN A 85 7.89 6.51 -2.21
C ASN A 85 7.96 6.24 -3.73
N ILE A 86 7.08 5.36 -4.22
CA ILE A 86 7.01 4.96 -5.63
C ILE A 86 5.55 4.93 -6.06
N ALA A 87 5.16 5.92 -6.87
CA ALA A 87 3.84 5.97 -7.51
C ALA A 87 3.84 5.10 -8.77
N THR A 88 3.51 3.81 -8.61
CA THR A 88 3.44 2.84 -9.72
C THR A 88 2.25 3.06 -10.66
N ASN A 89 1.19 3.71 -10.14
CA ASN A 89 -0.10 3.84 -10.79
C ASN A 89 -0.75 2.50 -11.13
N SER A 90 -0.52 1.45 -10.34
CA SER A 90 -1.07 0.09 -10.52
C SER A 90 -1.65 -0.56 -9.27
N TYR A 91 -1.75 0.19 -8.16
CA TYR A 91 -2.17 -0.28 -6.84
C TYR A 91 -1.28 -1.41 -6.33
N ALA A 92 -0.04 -1.06 -5.97
CA ALA A 92 1.00 -2.05 -5.77
C ALA A 92 0.73 -3.00 -4.60
N GLN A 93 1.17 -4.25 -4.78
CA GLN A 93 1.05 -5.30 -3.77
C GLN A 93 2.45 -5.85 -3.47
N PRO A 94 2.84 -6.01 -2.19
CA PRO A 94 4.11 -6.61 -1.82
C PRO A 94 4.39 -7.93 -2.54
N GLY A 95 5.49 -7.98 -3.28
CA GLY A 95 5.98 -9.14 -4.01
C GLY A 95 5.32 -9.38 -5.38
N ARG A 96 4.29 -8.62 -5.77
CA ARG A 96 3.53 -8.86 -7.00
C ARG A 96 4.37 -8.73 -8.26
N LYS A 97 5.34 -7.81 -8.26
CA LYS A 97 6.30 -7.66 -9.37
C LYS A 97 7.17 -8.91 -9.57
N HIS A 98 7.28 -9.73 -8.52
CA HIS A 98 8.08 -10.94 -8.47
C HIS A 98 7.21 -12.22 -8.50
N GLY A 99 5.94 -12.10 -8.92
CA GLY A 99 5.00 -13.22 -9.04
C GLY A 99 4.46 -13.74 -7.72
N LEU A 100 4.71 -13.03 -6.61
CA LEU A 100 4.16 -13.40 -5.31
C LEU A 100 2.73 -12.87 -5.19
N ILE A 101 1.80 -13.77 -4.92
CA ILE A 101 0.42 -13.44 -4.54
C ILE A 101 0.34 -13.53 -3.01
N LEU A 102 -0.11 -12.45 -2.37
CA LEU A 102 -0.24 -12.38 -0.90
C LEU A 102 -1.29 -13.35 -0.34
N GLY A 103 -2.28 -13.71 -1.16
CA GLY A 103 -3.47 -14.41 -0.70
C GLY A 103 -4.44 -13.44 -0.01
N PHE A 104 -5.58 -13.97 0.40
CA PHE A 104 -6.62 -13.20 1.06
C PHE A 104 -7.30 -14.08 2.12
N PRO A 105 -7.26 -13.71 3.41
CA PRO A 105 -6.67 -12.48 4.00
C PRO A 105 -5.14 -12.39 3.83
N PRO A 106 -4.56 -11.19 3.72
CA PRO A 106 -3.12 -11.02 3.85
C PRO A 106 -2.66 -11.39 5.27
N THR A 107 -1.44 -11.90 5.40
CA THR A 107 -0.83 -12.19 6.70
C THR A 107 0.48 -11.44 6.83
N GLY A 108 0.83 -11.02 8.05
CA GLY A 108 2.10 -10.33 8.33
C GLY A 108 3.33 -11.04 7.74
N PRO A 109 3.53 -12.34 7.97
CA PRO A 109 4.68 -13.06 7.40
C PRO A 109 4.71 -13.00 5.87
N ARG A 110 3.57 -13.18 5.20
CA ARG A 110 3.50 -13.19 3.75
C ARG A 110 3.70 -11.79 3.15
N THR A 111 3.20 -10.76 3.83
CA THR A 111 3.41 -9.35 3.46
C THR A 111 4.88 -8.96 3.59
N VAL A 112 5.56 -9.38 4.67
CA VAL A 112 7.02 -9.18 4.83
C VAL A 112 7.80 -9.91 3.74
N GLU A 113 7.47 -11.18 3.45
CA GLU A 113 8.12 -11.93 2.38
C GLU A 113 7.97 -11.23 1.01
N GLY A 114 6.78 -10.76 0.70
CA GLY A 114 6.52 -9.98 -0.53
C GLY A 114 7.36 -8.71 -0.57
N ALA A 115 7.37 -7.95 0.51
CA ALA A 115 8.14 -6.72 0.61
C ALA A 115 9.66 -6.97 0.47
N GLN A 116 10.17 -8.05 1.04
CA GLN A 116 11.58 -8.45 0.87
C GLN A 116 11.92 -8.83 -0.57
N LYS A 117 11.01 -9.50 -1.29
CA LYS A 117 11.21 -9.76 -2.73
C LYS A 117 11.27 -8.48 -3.55
N ASP A 118 10.54 -7.44 -3.13
CA ASP A 118 10.56 -6.13 -3.76
C ASP A 118 11.80 -5.29 -3.40
N GLY A 119 12.65 -5.75 -2.47
CA GLY A 119 13.90 -5.09 -2.08
C GLY A 119 13.89 -4.41 -0.71
N LEU A 120 12.79 -4.49 0.05
CA LEU A 120 12.76 -3.97 1.42
C LEU A 120 13.55 -4.89 2.37
N ILE A 121 14.05 -4.33 3.48
CA ILE A 121 14.83 -5.07 4.47
C ILE A 121 14.05 -5.11 5.79
N TYR A 122 13.76 -6.31 6.28
CA TYR A 122 13.14 -6.49 7.59
C TYR A 122 14.12 -6.12 8.71
N LEU A 123 13.70 -5.26 9.65
CA LEU A 123 14.53 -4.82 10.76
C LEU A 123 14.11 -5.42 12.11
N GLY A 124 12.83 -5.73 12.30
CA GLY A 124 12.33 -6.28 13.56
C GLY A 124 10.80 -6.30 13.64
N GLY A 125 10.28 -7.02 14.64
CA GLY A 125 8.84 -7.21 14.85
C GLY A 125 8.26 -6.29 15.92
N ALA A 126 7.05 -6.60 16.36
CA ALA A 126 6.30 -5.87 17.39
C ALA A 126 7.01 -5.77 18.76
N ASP A 127 7.97 -6.65 19.03
CA ASP A 127 8.79 -6.68 20.24
C ASP A 127 9.99 -5.71 20.20
N MET A 128 10.31 -5.14 19.02
CA MET A 128 11.38 -4.18 18.85
C MET A 128 10.85 -2.74 18.96
N PRO A 129 11.19 -1.97 20.01
CA PRO A 129 10.83 -0.56 20.10
C PRO A 129 11.59 0.26 19.05
N LEU A 130 10.99 1.38 18.61
CA LEU A 130 11.59 2.29 17.62
C LEU A 130 13.01 2.73 18.00
N SER A 131 13.28 2.93 19.29
CA SER A 131 14.61 3.32 19.80
C SER A 131 15.72 2.29 19.59
N GLN A 132 15.37 1.05 19.24
CA GLN A 132 16.33 -0.04 18.95
C GLN A 132 16.47 -0.31 17.44
N VAL A 133 15.63 0.31 16.61
CA VAL A 133 15.68 0.14 15.17
C VAL A 133 16.93 0.81 14.61
N THR A 134 17.79 0.05 13.95
CA THR A 134 19.02 0.55 13.34
C THR A 134 18.93 0.44 11.82
N PRO A 135 18.86 1.58 11.09
CA PRO A 135 18.95 1.58 9.64
C PRO A 135 20.24 0.90 9.14
N PRO A 136 20.17 0.07 8.08
CA PRO A 136 21.35 -0.55 7.50
C PRO A 136 22.20 0.43 6.69
N SER A 137 21.66 1.59 6.29
CA SER A 137 22.37 2.64 5.55
C SER A 137 21.75 4.02 5.80
N SER A 138 22.40 5.08 5.29
CA SER A 138 21.83 6.45 5.23
C SER A 138 20.88 6.67 4.05
N ASP A 139 20.87 5.73 3.10
CA ASP A 139 20.28 5.88 1.77
C ASP A 139 19.00 5.07 1.71
N GLY A 140 17.93 5.68 2.23
CA GLY A 140 16.62 5.08 2.36
C GLY A 140 15.81 5.72 3.48
N HIS A 141 14.74 5.04 3.86
CA HIS A 141 13.87 5.47 4.95
C HIS A 141 13.19 4.28 5.63
N LEU A 142 12.71 4.54 6.84
CA LEU A 142 12.01 3.56 7.66
C LEU A 142 10.51 3.54 7.28
N ALA A 143 9.92 2.36 7.33
CA ALA A 143 8.48 2.16 7.27
C ALA A 143 8.01 1.17 8.35
N ALA A 144 6.76 1.34 8.77
CA ALA A 144 6.07 0.44 9.66
C ALA A 144 4.97 -0.31 8.90
N LEU A 145 4.95 -1.64 9.07
CA LEU A 145 3.89 -2.50 8.59
C LEU A 145 2.91 -2.80 9.72
N PHE A 146 1.63 -2.70 9.41
CA PHE A 146 0.52 -3.07 10.27
C PHE A 146 -0.34 -4.13 9.62
N ILE A 147 -0.97 -4.97 10.43
CA ILE A 147 -1.88 -6.03 9.98
C ILE A 147 -3.20 -5.90 10.73
N SER A 148 -4.29 -5.89 9.97
CA SER A 148 -5.63 -6.08 10.51
C SER A 148 -6.09 -7.50 10.16
N PRO A 149 -6.26 -8.40 11.13
CA PRO A 149 -6.74 -9.75 10.85
C PRO A 149 -8.20 -9.72 10.37
N PRO A 150 -8.65 -10.72 9.60
CA PRO A 150 -10.06 -10.87 9.29
C PRO A 150 -10.87 -11.04 10.58
N SER A 151 -12.08 -10.51 10.57
CA SER A 151 -13.04 -10.75 11.63
C SER A 151 -14.11 -11.71 11.14
N PRO A 152 -14.46 -12.78 11.87
CA PRO A 152 -15.62 -13.58 11.53
C PRO A 152 -16.93 -12.89 11.98
N TYR A 153 -16.83 -11.89 12.84
CA TYR A 153 -17.98 -11.18 13.40
C TYR A 153 -18.38 -10.00 12.55
N THR A 154 -17.41 -9.25 12.05
CA THR A 154 -17.62 -8.14 11.14
C THR A 154 -17.24 -8.62 9.74
N LEU A 155 -17.91 -8.22 8.65
CA LEU A 155 -17.58 -8.69 7.29
C LEU A 155 -16.18 -8.25 6.78
N TRP A 156 -15.29 -7.84 7.69
CA TRP A 156 -13.92 -7.47 7.46
C TRP A 156 -13.06 -8.68 7.14
N LEU A 157 -12.48 -8.66 5.95
CA LEU A 157 -11.76 -9.80 5.39
C LEU A 157 -10.25 -9.74 5.65
N GLY A 158 -9.80 -8.78 6.48
CA GLY A 158 -8.40 -8.55 6.79
C GLY A 158 -7.71 -7.65 5.77
N ASP A 159 -6.70 -6.93 6.24
CA ASP A 159 -5.92 -5.99 5.43
C ASP A 159 -4.51 -5.77 6.04
N TYR A 160 -3.67 -5.06 5.32
CA TYR A 160 -2.40 -4.55 5.81
C TYR A 160 -2.32 -3.03 5.58
N HIS A 161 -1.54 -2.34 6.40
CA HIS A 161 -1.32 -0.91 6.25
C HIS A 161 0.16 -0.56 6.40
N TRP A 162 0.59 0.50 5.72
CA TRP A 162 1.99 0.94 5.71
C TRP A 162 2.08 2.42 6.07
N VAL A 163 3.07 2.73 6.91
CA VAL A 163 3.35 4.09 7.38
C VAL A 163 4.81 4.39 7.09
N ARG A 164 5.09 5.54 6.50
CA ARG A 164 6.43 5.99 6.11
C ARG A 164 6.98 6.95 7.16
N SER A 165 8.26 6.84 7.48
CA SER A 165 8.95 7.92 8.18
C SER A 165 9.37 9.00 7.19
N ASP A 166 9.03 10.25 7.51
CA ASP A 166 9.42 11.42 6.71
C ASP A 166 10.74 12.04 7.17
N ASP A 167 11.37 11.45 8.19
CA ASP A 167 12.64 11.88 8.76
C ASP A 167 13.55 10.68 9.02
N ARG A 168 14.69 10.64 8.32
CA ARG A 168 15.68 9.56 8.42
C ARG A 168 16.60 9.66 9.63
N TYR A 169 16.53 10.74 10.41
CA TYR A 169 17.49 11.00 11.50
C TYR A 169 16.88 10.79 12.88
N THR A 170 15.71 11.37 13.15
CA THR A 170 15.08 11.29 14.46
C THR A 170 13.88 10.35 14.50
N PHE A 171 13.32 10.00 13.33
CA PHE A 171 12.10 9.20 13.20
C PHE A 171 10.93 9.76 14.03
N GLN A 172 10.83 11.09 14.17
CA GLN A 172 9.74 11.75 14.91
C GLN A 172 8.62 12.27 13.99
N SER A 173 8.78 12.12 12.68
CA SER A 173 7.78 12.53 11.70
C SER A 173 7.45 11.34 10.79
N TRP A 174 6.16 11.06 10.69
CA TRP A 174 5.63 9.95 9.91
C TRP A 174 4.33 10.35 9.22
N SER A 175 4.03 9.63 8.15
CA SER A 175 2.84 9.84 7.36
C SER A 175 2.34 8.55 6.74
N GLN A 176 1.08 8.58 6.37
CA GLN A 176 0.35 7.43 5.88
C GLN A 176 -0.60 7.85 4.76
N LYS A 177 -1.06 6.83 4.04
CA LYS A 177 -2.14 6.97 3.08
C LYS A 177 -3.10 5.80 3.26
N ASP A 178 -4.34 6.10 3.58
CA ASP A 178 -5.37 5.08 3.76
C ASP A 178 -6.03 4.76 2.42
N GLY A 179 -5.61 3.66 1.79
CA GLY A 179 -6.15 3.22 0.51
C GLY A 179 -6.24 4.34 -0.53
N GLY A 180 -7.47 4.72 -0.88
CA GLY A 180 -7.78 5.78 -1.85
C GLY A 180 -7.68 7.20 -1.31
N ASP A 181 -7.59 7.44 -0.01
CA ASP A 181 -7.69 8.76 0.62
C ASP A 181 -6.44 9.63 0.46
N GLN A 182 -6.53 10.89 0.88
CA GLN A 182 -5.39 11.80 0.82
C GLN A 182 -4.29 11.34 1.79
N VAL A 183 -3.05 11.62 1.42
CA VAL A 183 -1.91 11.43 2.31
C VAL A 183 -2.06 12.34 3.53
N THR A 184 -1.76 11.82 4.71
CA THR A 184 -1.85 12.55 5.98
C THR A 184 -0.68 12.18 6.90
N ASN A 185 -0.28 13.11 7.77
CA ASN A 185 0.66 12.86 8.86
C ASN A 185 -0.05 12.60 10.21
N PHE A 186 -1.35 12.30 10.16
CA PHE A 186 -2.17 11.95 11.31
C PHE A 186 -2.51 10.46 11.36
N ASP A 187 -2.60 9.95 12.59
CA ASP A 187 -3.18 8.63 12.88
C ASP A 187 -4.71 8.65 12.69
N PHE A 188 -5.39 7.52 12.91
CA PHE A 188 -6.85 7.45 12.70
C PHE A 188 -7.68 8.19 13.75
N ALA A 189 -7.06 8.71 14.82
CA ALA A 189 -7.69 9.61 15.76
C ALA A 189 -7.42 11.10 15.44
N GLY A 190 -6.66 11.41 14.38
CA GLY A 190 -6.32 12.78 14.01
C GLY A 190 -5.11 13.35 14.76
N HIS A 191 -4.31 12.53 15.43
CA HIS A 191 -3.10 12.98 16.12
C HIS A 191 -1.85 12.83 15.25
N PRO A 192 -0.88 13.76 15.30
CA PRO A 192 0.36 13.63 14.57
C PRO A 192 1.11 12.33 14.89
N ILE A 193 1.57 11.63 13.86
CA ILE A 193 2.28 10.35 14.04
C ILE A 193 3.75 10.65 14.37
N THR A 194 4.14 10.43 15.62
CA THR A 194 5.53 10.56 16.10
C THR A 194 6.19 9.20 16.33
N ASN A 195 5.40 8.19 16.68
CA ASN A 195 5.82 6.80 16.73
C ASN A 195 4.65 5.90 16.30
N PRO A 196 4.72 5.28 15.11
CA PRO A 196 3.59 4.55 14.57
C PRO A 196 3.28 3.30 15.40
N ALA A 197 4.26 2.67 16.08
CA ALA A 197 4.01 1.46 16.88
C ALA A 197 3.09 1.68 18.10
N VAL A 198 2.84 2.93 18.50
CA VAL A 198 1.96 3.28 19.63
C VAL A 198 0.88 4.30 19.28
N ALA A 199 0.75 4.66 18.00
CA ALA A 199 -0.28 5.58 17.52
C ALA A 199 -1.66 4.88 17.41
N ASN A 200 -2.73 5.64 17.20
CA ASN A 200 -4.08 5.07 17.08
C ASN A 200 -4.35 4.59 15.64
N TRP A 201 -4.49 3.28 15.49
CA TRP A 201 -4.83 2.64 14.22
C TRP A 201 -6.18 1.92 14.24
N THR A 202 -7.09 2.39 15.10
CA THR A 202 -8.49 1.99 15.08
C THR A 202 -9.28 2.96 14.22
N VAL A 203 -9.91 2.45 13.16
CA VAL A 203 -10.76 3.22 12.25
C VAL A 203 -12.20 2.75 12.35
N ASN A 204 -13.13 3.71 12.37
CA ASN A 204 -14.55 3.46 12.18
C ASN A 204 -14.86 3.66 10.70
N LEU A 205 -15.10 2.57 9.97
CA LEU A 205 -15.45 2.56 8.55
C LEU A 205 -16.95 2.80 8.31
N GLY A 206 -17.70 3.11 9.37
CA GLY A 206 -19.13 3.36 9.35
C GLY A 206 -19.96 2.10 9.11
N TRP A 207 -21.21 2.32 8.76
CA TRP A 207 -22.15 1.24 8.51
C TRP A 207 -21.87 0.55 7.17
N LEU A 208 -21.46 -0.72 7.22
CA LEU A 208 -21.47 -1.60 6.06
C LEU A 208 -22.83 -2.30 5.97
N PHE A 209 -23.38 -2.34 4.76
CA PHE A 209 -24.64 -3.04 4.45
C PHE A 209 -24.64 -4.44 5.10
N ASP A 210 -25.74 -4.79 5.77
CA ASP A 210 -25.98 -6.07 6.47
C ASP A 210 -25.23 -6.30 7.81
N PHE A 211 -24.44 -5.34 8.31
CA PHE A 211 -23.88 -5.40 9.68
C PHE A 211 -24.69 -4.52 10.66
N PRO A 212 -25.10 -5.03 11.85
CA PRO A 212 -25.77 -4.19 12.85
C PRO A 212 -24.75 -3.28 13.55
N GLY A 213 -24.62 -2.05 13.05
CA GLY A 213 -23.76 -1.01 13.60
C GLY A 213 -22.55 -0.68 12.73
N ASP A 214 -21.69 0.17 13.25
CA ASP A 214 -20.48 0.61 12.57
C ASP A 214 -19.43 -0.50 12.54
N LEU A 215 -18.78 -0.69 11.39
CA LEU A 215 -17.59 -1.52 11.29
C LEU A 215 -16.41 -0.74 11.91
N VAL A 216 -15.92 -1.24 13.04
CA VAL A 216 -14.68 -0.77 13.65
C VAL A 216 -13.58 -1.79 13.38
N VAL A 217 -12.47 -1.33 12.82
CA VAL A 217 -11.30 -2.14 12.47
C VAL A 217 -10.10 -1.61 13.22
N ASN A 218 -9.27 -2.51 13.74
CA ASN A 218 -7.97 -2.17 14.30
C ASN A 218 -6.85 -2.78 13.46
N TYR A 219 -5.77 -2.02 13.30
CA TYR A 219 -4.53 -2.48 12.70
C TYR A 219 -3.44 -2.57 13.78
N ASP A 220 -2.87 -3.76 13.94
CA ASP A 220 -1.81 -4.00 14.91
C ASP A 220 -0.44 -3.79 14.27
N PHE A 221 0.46 -3.09 14.97
CA PHE A 221 1.84 -2.94 14.55
C PHE A 221 2.49 -4.32 14.41
N TYR A 222 3.12 -4.57 13.28
CA TYR A 222 3.68 -5.89 12.95
C TYR A 222 5.20 -5.86 12.79
N ALA A 223 5.73 -4.93 11.99
CA ALA A 223 7.15 -4.91 11.68
C ALA A 223 7.71 -3.54 11.31
N TRP A 224 9.00 -3.37 11.61
CA TRP A 224 9.84 -2.33 11.03
C TRP A 224 10.50 -2.85 9.74
N MET A 225 10.42 -2.05 8.68
CA MET A 225 11.00 -2.34 7.39
C MET A 225 11.82 -1.15 6.92
N TRP A 226 13.03 -1.40 6.43
CA TRP A 226 13.83 -0.40 5.73
C TRP A 226 13.55 -0.44 4.23
N ILE A 227 13.40 0.73 3.64
CA ILE A 227 13.22 0.92 2.20
C ILE A 227 14.50 1.59 1.69
N PRO A 228 15.39 0.85 1.02
CA PRO A 228 16.55 1.45 0.39
C PRO A 228 16.15 2.47 -0.68
N GLU A 229 16.97 3.51 -0.87
CA GLU A 229 16.73 4.52 -1.92
C GLU A 229 16.74 3.91 -3.33
N ASN A 230 17.49 2.81 -3.53
CA ASN A 230 17.65 2.13 -4.81
C ASN A 230 17.37 0.63 -4.68
N GLY A 231 17.03 -0.01 -5.80
CA GLY A 231 16.81 -1.46 -5.86
C GLY A 231 15.43 -1.93 -5.39
N VAL A 232 14.52 -0.98 -5.10
CA VAL A 232 13.12 -1.29 -4.79
C VAL A 232 12.31 -1.40 -6.09
N HIS A 233 11.61 -2.51 -6.24
CA HIS A 233 10.88 -2.86 -7.44
C HIS A 233 9.50 -3.37 -7.06
N ILE A 234 8.51 -2.48 -7.15
CA ILE A 234 7.11 -2.80 -6.86
C ILE A 234 6.25 -2.64 -8.12
N ILE A 235 5.10 -3.31 -8.14
CA ILE A 235 4.04 -3.05 -9.10
C ILE A 235 2.67 -3.29 -8.51
#